data_AF-A0A943B8C9-F1
#
_entry.id   AF-A0A943B8C9-F1
#
_cell.length_a   1.000
_cell.length_b   1.000
_cell.length_c   1.000
_cell.angle_alpha   90.00
_cell.angle_beta   90.00
_cell.angle_gamma   90.00
#
_symmetry.space_group_name_H-M   'P 1'
#
loop_
_entity.id
_entity.type
_entity.pdbx_description
1 polymer ?
#
loop_
_entity_poly.entity_id
_entity_poly.type
_entity_poly.pdbx_seq_one_letter_code
_entity_poly.pdbx_strand_id
1 'polypeptide(L)' 'MMFVQIFSYIDFDLSEPKGNIVLKLNGKDAAYTDIVNNGDIINIYWKK' A
#
# COMPACT_ATOMS: atom_id res chain seq x y z
N MET A 1 -9.47 -8.48 -4.35
CA MET A 1 -9.43 -7.09 -4.89
C MET A 1 -8.00 -6.80 -5.33
N MET A 2 -7.78 -5.86 -6.25
CA MET A 2 -6.43 -5.44 -6.63
C MET A 2 -5.88 -4.45 -5.60
N PHE A 3 -4.58 -4.51 -5.29
CA PHE A 3 -3.94 -3.69 -4.26
C PHE A 3 -4.19 -2.19 -4.45
N VAL A 4 -4.20 -1.70 -5.68
CA VAL A 4 -4.48 -0.29 -6.01
C VAL A 4 -5.81 0.23 -5.44
N GLN A 5 -6.81 -0.64 -5.27
CA GLN A 5 -8.11 -0.22 -4.74
C GLN A 5 -8.05 0.19 -3.27
N ILE A 6 -7.04 -0.26 -2.50
CA ILE A 6 -6.87 0.11 -1.08
C ILE A 6 -6.68 1.61 -0.92
N PHE A 7 -5.98 2.27 -1.86
CA PHE A 7 -5.77 3.72 -1.82
C PHE A 7 -7.07 4.51 -1.89
N SER A 8 -8.17 3.93 -2.40
CA SER A 8 -9.49 4.55 -2.36
C SER A 8 -10.19 4.43 -0.99
N TYR A 9 -9.72 3.54 -0.12
CA TYR A 9 -10.30 3.30 1.22
C TYR A 9 -9.49 3.93 2.35
N ILE A 10 -8.29 4.45 2.07
CA ILE A 10 -7.43 5.09 3.07
C ILE A 10 -7.16 6.54 2.67
N ASP A 11 -7.18 7.44 3.65
CA ASP A 11 -6.68 8.82 3.48
C ASP A 11 -5.15 8.81 3.61
N PHE A 12 -4.48 8.29 2.57
CA PHE A 12 -3.03 8.37 2.45
C PHE A 12 -2.67 9.35 1.35
N ASP A 13 -2.11 10.49 1.76
CA ASP A 13 -1.76 11.54 0.82
C ASP A 13 -0.49 11.16 0.03
N LEU A 14 -0.70 10.78 -1.23
CA LEU A 14 0.35 10.50 -2.21
C LEU A 14 0.85 11.77 -2.92
N SER A 15 0.18 12.91 -2.72
CA SER A 15 0.51 14.16 -3.41
C SER A 15 1.75 14.85 -2.83
N GLU A 16 2.05 14.62 -1.55
CA GLU A 16 3.26 15.10 -0.88
C GLU A 16 4.24 13.95 -0.60
N PRO A 17 5.06 13.54 -1.59
CA PRO A 17 6.05 12.49 -1.38
C PRO A 17 7.09 12.92 -0.34
N LYS A 18 7.05 12.31 0.86
CA LYS A 18 8.03 12.55 1.94
C LYS A 18 9.26 11.64 1.86
N GLY A 19 9.45 10.92 0.75
CA GLY A 19 10.52 9.96 0.53
C GLY A 19 10.10 8.86 -0.43
N ASN A 20 10.69 7.66 -0.29
CA ASN A 20 10.23 6.48 -1.03
C ASN A 20 9.00 5.90 -0.34
N ILE A 21 7.91 5.75 -1.07
CA ILE A 21 6.75 5.02 -0.58
C ILE A 21 7.10 3.54 -0.49
N VAL A 22 6.83 2.95 0.66
CA VAL A 22 6.98 1.50 0.86
C VAL A 22 5.60 0.91 1.05
N LEU A 23 5.28 -0.03 0.17
CA LEU A 23 4.04 -0.79 0.16
C LEU A 23 4.39 -2.22 0.51
N LYS A 24 3.81 -2.73 1.60
CA LYS A 24 3.95 -4.14 1.97
C LYS A 24 2.60 -4.82 2.09
N LEU A 25 2.54 -6.04 1.58
CA LEU A 25 1.44 -6.97 1.70
C LEU A 25 1.96 -8.19 2.45
N ASN A 26 1.41 -8.46 3.63
CA ASN A 26 1.84 -9.53 4.53
C ASN A 26 3.36 -9.52 4.81
N GLY A 27 3.93 -8.32 4.97
CA GLY A 27 5.35 -8.12 5.26
C GLY A 27 6.30 -8.21 4.06
N LYS A 28 5.80 -8.59 2.88
CA LYS A 28 6.55 -8.61 1.61
C LYS A 28 6.26 -7.36 0.79
N ASP A 29 7.18 -6.97 -0.09
CA ASP A 29 6.95 -5.83 -0.98
C ASP A 29 5.75 -6.12 -1.89
N ALA A 30 4.81 -5.17 -1.95
CA ALA A 30 3.58 -5.29 -2.71
C ALA A 30 3.70 -4.60 -4.06
N ALA A 31 3.19 -5.25 -5.10
CA ALA A 31 2.95 -4.61 -6.38
C ALA A 31 1.52 -4.04 -6.44
N TYR A 32 1.31 -2.99 -7.23
CA TYR A 32 -0.02 -2.40 -7.44
C TYR A 32 -1.04 -3.40 -8.00
N THR A 33 -0.55 -4.40 -8.73
CA THR A 33 -1.32 -5.50 -9.34
C THR A 33 -1.57 -6.68 -8.42
N ASP A 34 -1.01 -6.69 -7.21
CA ASP A 34 -1.16 -7.82 -6.32
C ASP A 34 -2.62 -7.99 -5.89
N ILE A 35 -2.99 -9.26 -5.71
CA ILE A 35 -4.32 -9.62 -5.25
C ILE A 35 -4.31 -9.57 -3.73
N VAL A 36 -5.21 -8.76 -3.20
CA VAL A 36 -5.47 -8.61 -1.78
C VAL A 36 -6.70 -9.42 -1.42
N ASN A 37 -6.54 -10.24 -0.38
CA ASN A 37 -7.54 -11.12 0.18
C ASN A 37 -7.92 -10.66 1.59
N ASN A 38 -9.09 -11.14 2.03
CA ASN A 38 -9.59 -10.79 3.35
C ASN A 38 -8.72 -11.45 4.42
N GLY A 39 -8.21 -10.64 5.35
CA GLY A 39 -7.24 -11.07 6.37
C GLY A 39 -5.78 -10.74 6.04
N ASP A 40 -5.50 -10.22 4.84
CA ASP A 40 -4.16 -9.72 4.51
C ASP A 40 -3.83 -8.43 5.28
N ILE A 41 -2.57 -8.32 5.70
CA ILE A 41 -2.04 -7.14 6.39
C ILE A 41 -1.33 -6.24 5.39
N ILE A 42 -1.82 -5.02 5.24
CA ILE A 42 -1.23 -4.01 4.36
C ILE A 42 -0.51 -2.96 5.20
N ASN A 43 0.76 -2.70 4.89
CA ASN A 43 1.53 -1.61 5.49
C ASN A 43 1.92 -0.61 4.40
N ILE A 44 1.53 0.65 4.60
CA ILE A 44 1.81 1.75 3.70
C ILE A 44 2.45 2.86 4.52
N TYR A 45 3.68 3.22 4.18
CA TYR A 45 4.42 4.26 4.90
C TYR A 45 5.50 4.89 4.02
N TRP A 46 5.88 6.10 4.38
CA TRP A 46 7.02 6.78 3.79
C TRP A 46 8.30 6.31 4.48
N LYS A 47 9.25 5.81 3.71
CA LYS A 47 10.62 5.55 4.17
C LYS A 47 11.48 6.74 3.77
N LYS A 48 12.13 7.33 4.79
CA LYS A 48 13.07 8.43 4.65
C LYS A 48 14.38 7.96 4.00
#